data_AF-A0A259CUP3-F1
#
_entry.id   AF-A0A259CUP3-F1
#
_cell.length_a   1.000
_cell.length_b   1.000
_cell.length_c   1.000
_cell.angle_alpha   90.00
_cell.angle_beta   90.00
_cell.angle_gamma   90.00
#
_symmetry.space_group_name_H-M   'P 1'
#
loop_
_entity.id
_entity.type
_entity.pdbx_description
1 polymer ?
#
loop_
_entity_poly.entity_id
_entity_poly.type
_entity_poly.pdbx_seq_one_letter_code
_entity_poly.pdbx_strand_id
1 'polypeptide(L)'
;MAIRAAGVMNMLKDIAQKEVDTATEALAEAMKIADEAKSKYDLLVEYRNDYSKSLQQSLEMGIGALAYQNFQGFFRKLDQAVKGQFEMLVSAQHHVLVQKKRWKESQRKKLSYDVLEQRDVEKQTKVANKKEQLMMDEFAMRATRHAKQ
;
A
#
# COMPACT_ATOMS: atom_id res chain seq x y z
N MET A 1 -6.62 15.35 -34.00
CA MET A 1 -6.16 15.83 -32.66
C MET A 1 -6.82 15.06 -31.51
N ALA A 2 -8.14 14.85 -31.52
CA ALA A 2 -8.87 14.12 -30.45
C ALA A 2 -8.41 12.67 -30.21
N ILE A 3 -8.15 11.89 -31.27
CA ILE A 3 -7.69 10.48 -31.15
C ILE A 3 -6.33 10.38 -30.41
N ARG A 4 -5.45 11.36 -30.62
CA ARG A 4 -4.13 11.40 -29.95
C ARG A 4 -4.26 11.73 -28.46
N ALA A 5 -5.22 12.58 -28.08
CA ALA A 5 -5.48 12.91 -26.68
C ALA A 5 -6.11 11.74 -25.89
N ALA A 6 -7.03 11.00 -26.51
CA ALA A 6 -7.61 9.80 -25.92
C ALA A 6 -6.55 8.71 -25.67
N GLY A 7 -5.65 8.48 -26.64
CA GLY A 7 -4.53 7.54 -26.47
C GLY A 7 -3.56 7.93 -25.34
N VAL A 8 -3.28 9.23 -25.17
CA VAL A 8 -2.44 9.72 -24.07
C VAL A 8 -3.11 9.54 -22.71
N MET A 9 -4.42 9.79 -22.59
CA MET A 9 -5.12 9.59 -21.32
C MET A 9 -5.13 8.11 -20.89
N ASN A 10 -5.42 7.20 -21.82
CA ASN A 10 -5.37 5.76 -21.53
C ASN A 10 -3.97 5.33 -21.06
N MET A 11 -2.91 5.80 -21.74
CA MET A 11 -1.53 5.54 -21.32
C MET A 11 -1.24 6.06 -19.90
N LEU A 12 -1.72 7.26 -19.55
CA LEU A 12 -1.53 7.81 -18.20
C LEU A 12 -2.24 6.99 -17.13
N LYS A 13 -3.43 6.47 -17.43
CA LYS A 13 -4.17 5.56 -16.54
C LYS A 13 -3.44 4.23 -16.36
N ASP A 14 -2.95 3.64 -17.44
CA ASP A 14 -2.20 2.38 -17.38
C ASP A 14 -0.93 2.54 -16.53
N ILE A 15 -0.24 3.68 -16.67
CA ILE A 15 0.92 4.02 -15.83
C ILE A 15 0.49 4.16 -14.36
N ALA A 16 -0.59 4.89 -14.07
CA ALA A 16 -1.06 5.07 -12.71
C ALA A 16 -1.55 3.76 -12.07
N GLN A 17 -2.19 2.89 -12.83
CA GLN A 17 -2.60 1.56 -12.38
C GLN A 17 -1.39 0.72 -12.01
N LYS A 18 -0.36 0.66 -12.88
CA LYS A 18 0.89 -0.03 -12.58
C LYS A 18 1.58 0.52 -11.34
N GLU A 19 1.60 1.84 -11.16
CA GLU A 19 2.14 2.47 -9.94
C GLU A 19 1.37 2.04 -8.67
N VAL A 20 0.04 1.89 -8.75
CA VAL A 20 -0.77 1.37 -7.64
C VAL A 20 -0.44 -0.08 -7.34
N ASP A 21 -0.33 -0.92 -8.37
CA ASP A 21 -0.05 -2.34 -8.23
C ASP A 21 1.34 -2.56 -7.60
N THR A 22 2.37 -1.90 -8.13
CA THR A 22 3.72 -1.93 -7.57
C THR A 22 3.76 -1.42 -6.13
N ALA A 23 3.03 -0.33 -5.81
CA ALA A 23 2.97 0.18 -4.43
C ALA A 23 2.22 -0.77 -3.48
N THR A 24 1.25 -1.52 -3.99
CA THR A 24 0.49 -2.53 -3.23
C THR A 24 1.38 -3.71 -2.88
N GLU A 25 2.13 -4.25 -3.85
CA GLU A 25 3.11 -5.31 -3.63
C GLU A 25 4.19 -4.89 -2.63
N ALA A 26 4.75 -3.68 -2.80
CA ALA A 26 5.76 -3.15 -1.89
C ALA A 26 5.24 -2.95 -0.45
N LEU A 27 3.98 -2.51 -0.30
CA LEU A 27 3.34 -2.38 1.01
C LEU A 27 3.10 -3.75 1.65
N ALA A 28 2.64 -4.74 0.89
CA ALA A 28 2.42 -6.09 1.38
C ALA A 28 3.73 -6.72 1.88
N GLU A 29 4.81 -6.60 1.12
CA GLU A 29 6.13 -7.09 1.51
C GLU A 29 6.64 -6.37 2.77
N ALA A 30 6.51 -5.05 2.83
CA ALA A 30 6.89 -4.28 4.03
C ALA A 30 6.12 -4.74 5.28
N MET A 31 4.82 -5.01 5.15
CA MET A 31 3.97 -5.49 6.24
C MET A 31 4.40 -6.88 6.70
N LYS A 32 4.71 -7.79 5.76
CA LYS A 32 5.21 -9.13 6.07
C LYS A 32 6.54 -9.06 6.84
N ILE A 33 7.49 -8.24 6.38
CA ILE A 33 8.77 -8.06 7.06
C ILE A 33 8.58 -7.52 8.49
N ALA A 34 7.67 -6.56 8.68
CA ALA A 34 7.37 -6.01 10.00
C ALA A 34 6.72 -7.05 10.93
N ASP A 35 5.84 -7.90 10.40
CA ASP A 35 5.21 -8.98 11.16
C ASP A 35 6.25 -10.04 11.58
N GLU A 36 7.10 -10.49 10.66
CA GLU A 36 8.19 -11.42 10.96
C GLU A 36 9.18 -10.84 12.00
N ALA A 37 9.51 -9.55 11.88
CA ALA A 37 10.36 -8.87 12.85
C ALA A 37 9.72 -8.82 14.23
N LYS A 38 8.39 -8.63 14.28
CA LYS A 38 7.60 -8.64 15.52
C LYS A 38 7.56 -10.02 16.15
N SER A 39 7.25 -11.07 15.39
CA SER A 39 7.20 -12.44 15.91
C SER A 39 8.55 -12.86 16.50
N LYS A 40 9.67 -12.52 15.83
CA LYS A 40 11.02 -12.77 16.35
C LYS A 40 11.32 -11.97 17.62
N TYR A 41 10.90 -10.71 17.69
CA TYR A 41 11.05 -9.90 18.89
C TYR A 41 10.28 -10.49 20.07
N ASP A 42 9.00 -10.82 19.86
CA ASP A 42 8.13 -11.37 20.89
C ASP A 42 8.69 -12.72 21.41
N LEU A 43 9.17 -13.58 20.51
CA LEU A 43 9.84 -14.83 20.87
C LEU A 43 11.08 -14.62 21.75
N LEU A 44 11.94 -13.65 21.41
CA LEU A 44 13.14 -13.35 22.20
C LEU A 44 12.78 -12.79 23.58
N VAL A 45 11.74 -11.96 23.67
CA VAL A 45 11.24 -11.42 24.95
C VAL A 45 10.67 -12.53 25.83
N GLU A 46 9.87 -13.43 25.26
CA GLU A 46 9.34 -14.59 25.98
C GLU A 46 10.47 -15.48 26.50
N TYR A 47 11.41 -15.84 25.62
CA TYR A 47 12.57 -16.64 25.99
C TYR A 47 13.41 -16.00 27.09
N ARG A 48 13.61 -14.68 27.05
CA ARG A 48 14.28 -13.91 28.11
C ARG A 48 13.56 -13.99 29.46
N ASN A 49 12.23 -13.89 29.44
CA ASN A 49 11.43 -13.96 30.66
C ASN A 49 11.53 -15.35 31.28
N ASP A 50 11.44 -16.40 30.47
CA ASP A 50 11.55 -17.78 30.95
C ASP A 50 12.96 -18.10 31.45
N TYR A 51 14.00 -17.60 30.77
CA TYR A 51 15.37 -17.72 31.22
C TYR A 51 15.60 -17.02 32.58
N SER A 52 14.95 -15.87 32.80
CA SER A 52 14.99 -15.15 34.09
C SER A 52 14.33 -15.96 35.20
N LYS A 53 13.16 -16.57 34.93
CA LYS A 53 12.48 -17.46 35.89
C LYS A 53 13.32 -18.69 36.23
N SER A 54 13.96 -19.30 35.24
CA SER A 54 14.85 -20.45 35.45
C SER A 54 16.04 -20.09 36.35
N LEU A 55 16.64 -18.90 36.15
CA LEU A 55 17.69 -18.41 37.04
C LEU A 55 17.17 -18.21 38.47
N GLN A 56 15.98 -17.62 38.65
CA GLN A 56 15.39 -17.44 39.98
C GLN A 56 15.21 -18.78 40.71
N GLN A 57 14.62 -19.78 40.06
CA GLN A 57 14.47 -21.13 40.63
C GLN A 57 15.82 -21.76 40.97
N SER A 58 16.81 -21.60 40.09
CA SER A 58 18.14 -22.13 40.34
C SER A 58 18.76 -21.46 41.57
N LEU A 59 18.64 -20.13 41.71
CA LEU A 59 19.12 -19.38 42.87
C LEU A 59 18.46 -19.86 44.18
N GLU A 60 17.16 -20.14 44.17
CA GLU A 60 16.42 -20.70 45.32
C GLU A 60 16.94 -22.10 45.71
N MET A 61 17.36 -22.92 44.75
CA MET A 61 17.95 -24.25 44.99
C MET A 61 19.45 -24.21 45.33
N GLY A 62 20.09 -23.04 45.21
CA GLY A 62 21.53 -22.86 45.34
C GLY A 62 22.30 -23.25 44.07
N ILE A 63 23.03 -22.30 43.49
CA ILE A 63 23.83 -22.53 42.28
C ILE A 63 25.31 -22.29 42.51
N GLY A 64 26.15 -23.06 41.82
CA GLY A 64 27.59 -22.83 41.81
C GLY A 64 27.96 -21.53 41.08
N ALA A 65 29.04 -20.88 41.52
CA ALA A 65 29.50 -19.61 40.98
C ALA A 65 29.75 -19.63 39.45
N LEU A 66 30.30 -20.73 38.91
CA LEU A 66 30.51 -20.89 37.47
C LEU A 66 29.18 -20.92 36.69
N ALA A 67 28.19 -21.64 37.21
CA ALA A 67 26.86 -21.69 36.59
C ALA A 67 26.24 -20.28 36.58
N TYR A 68 26.33 -19.54 37.69
CA TYR A 68 25.88 -18.15 37.77
C TYR A 68 26.55 -17.25 36.72
N GLN A 69 27.87 -17.34 36.56
CA GLN A 69 28.60 -16.56 35.57
C GLN A 69 28.17 -16.89 34.15
N ASN A 70 27.93 -18.16 33.83
CA ASN A 70 27.42 -18.59 32.53
C ASN A 70 26.01 -18.01 32.27
N PHE A 71 25.11 -18.07 33.26
CA PHE A 71 23.78 -17.45 33.19
C PHE A 71 23.89 -15.95 32.88
N GLN A 72 24.70 -15.21 33.62
CA GLN A 72 24.90 -13.77 33.39
C GLN A 72 25.48 -13.48 32.00
N GLY A 73 26.45 -14.30 31.56
CA GLY A 73 27.06 -14.16 30.23
C GLY A 73 26.06 -14.35 29.09
N PHE A 74 25.20 -15.37 29.19
CA PHE A 74 24.15 -15.61 28.20
C PHE A 74 23.04 -14.56 28.27
N PHE A 75 22.63 -14.16 29.48
CA PHE A 75 21.60 -13.13 29.67
C PHE A 75 21.96 -11.82 28.98
N ARG A 76 23.22 -11.37 29.10
CA ARG A 76 23.71 -10.18 28.38
C ARG A 76 23.62 -10.31 26.87
N LYS A 77 23.94 -11.49 26.32
CA LYS A 77 23.80 -11.74 24.87
C LYS A 77 22.34 -11.71 24.44
N LEU A 78 21.46 -12.27 25.26
CA LEU A 78 20.02 -12.28 25.00
C LEU A 78 19.43 -10.86 25.07
N ASP A 79 19.81 -10.06 26.06
CA ASP A 79 19.44 -8.64 26.15
C ASP A 79 19.87 -7.86 24.90
N GLN A 80 21.10 -8.09 24.43
CA GLN A 80 21.61 -7.48 23.22
C GLN A 80 20.82 -7.90 21.98
N ALA A 81 20.46 -9.19 21.87
CA ALA A 81 19.66 -9.72 20.78
C ALA A 81 18.23 -9.13 20.78
N VAL A 82 17.59 -9.05 21.94
CA VAL A 82 16.25 -8.42 22.10
C VAL A 82 16.30 -6.96 21.66
N LYS A 83 17.32 -6.21 22.09
CA LYS A 83 17.49 -4.82 21.70
C LYS A 83 17.69 -4.67 20.19
N GLY A 84 18.57 -5.48 19.60
CA GLY A 84 18.79 -5.46 18.14
C GLY A 84 17.53 -5.79 17.36
N GLN A 85 16.78 -6.80 17.80
CA GLN A 85 15.52 -7.18 17.16
C GLN A 85 14.43 -6.11 17.31
N PHE A 86 14.40 -5.40 18.44
CA PHE A 86 13.52 -4.25 18.63
C PHE A 86 13.83 -3.12 17.64
N GLU A 87 15.11 -2.77 17.46
CA GLU A 87 15.53 -1.75 16.49
C GLU A 87 15.14 -2.15 15.06
N MET A 88 15.29 -3.42 14.69
CA MET A 88 14.82 -3.96 13.42
C MET A 88 13.30 -3.83 13.26
N LEU A 89 12.53 -4.16 14.30
CA LEU A 89 11.07 -4.03 14.30
C LEU A 89 10.64 -2.57 14.07
N VAL A 90 11.26 -1.61 14.79
CA VAL A 90 10.96 -0.19 14.64
C VAL A 90 11.27 0.28 13.21
N SER A 91 12.40 -0.14 12.64
CA SER A 91 12.78 0.17 11.26
C SER A 91 11.76 -0.39 10.25
N ALA A 92 11.35 -1.66 10.41
CA ALA A 92 10.37 -2.31 9.56
C ALA A 92 9.00 -1.61 9.65
N GLN A 93 8.54 -1.24 10.85
CA GLN A 93 7.31 -0.48 11.05
C GLN A 93 7.38 0.89 10.37
N HIS A 94 8.52 1.59 10.46
CA HIS A 94 8.72 2.84 9.74
C HIS A 94 8.65 2.63 8.22
N HIS A 95 9.25 1.54 7.70
CA HIS A 95 9.17 1.20 6.28
C HIS A 95 7.73 0.98 5.80
N VAL A 96 6.90 0.29 6.60
CA VAL A 96 5.45 0.13 6.33
C VAL A 96 4.77 1.49 6.19
N LEU A 97 5.06 2.45 7.08
CA LEU A 97 4.47 3.79 7.01
C LEU A 97 4.87 4.53 5.72
N VAL A 98 6.13 4.39 5.30
CA VAL A 98 6.62 4.96 4.03
C VAL A 98 5.91 4.34 2.83
N GLN A 99 5.81 3.02 2.75
CA GLN A 99 5.12 2.35 1.64
C GLN A 99 3.62 2.67 1.63
N LYS A 100 2.99 2.75 2.81
CA LYS A 100 1.58 3.12 2.94
C LYS A 100 1.32 4.54 2.43
N LYS A 101 2.24 5.48 2.67
CA LYS A 101 2.16 6.82 2.11
C LYS A 101 2.26 6.79 0.58
N ARG A 102 3.24 6.08 0.03
CA ARG A 102 3.41 5.93 -1.43
C ARG A 102 2.18 5.32 -2.10
N TRP A 103 1.62 4.27 -1.51
CA TRP A 103 0.39 3.63 -1.98
C TRP A 103 -0.82 4.58 -1.96
N LYS A 104 -0.97 5.39 -0.91
CA LYS A 104 -2.04 6.42 -0.87
C LYS A 104 -1.85 7.47 -1.97
N GLU A 105 -0.62 7.89 -2.23
CA GLU A 105 -0.30 8.89 -3.26
C GLU A 105 -0.57 8.34 -4.67
N SER A 106 -0.20 7.10 -4.97
CA SER A 106 -0.50 6.46 -6.25
C SER A 106 -2.00 6.28 -6.46
N GLN A 107 -2.74 5.87 -5.42
CA GLN A 107 -4.19 5.77 -5.47
C GLN A 107 -4.87 7.11 -5.76
N ARG A 108 -4.41 8.20 -5.11
CA ARG A 108 -4.92 9.55 -5.38
C ARG A 108 -4.65 9.98 -6.83
N LYS A 109 -3.46 9.66 -7.36
CA LYS A 109 -3.10 9.97 -8.75
C LYS A 109 -3.99 9.21 -9.73
N LYS A 110 -4.20 7.91 -9.52
CA LYS A 110 -5.13 7.09 -10.33
C LYS A 110 -6.54 7.70 -10.34
N LEU A 111 -7.09 7.99 -9.16
CA LEU A 111 -8.43 8.59 -9.05
C LEU A 111 -8.54 9.92 -9.81
N SER A 112 -7.47 10.72 -9.81
CA SER A 112 -7.44 11.99 -10.54
C SER A 112 -7.58 11.78 -12.05
N TYR A 113 -6.97 10.73 -12.61
CA TYR A 113 -7.13 10.39 -14.02
C TYR A 113 -8.51 9.82 -14.34
N ASP A 114 -9.06 8.97 -13.47
CA ASP A 114 -10.41 8.43 -13.64
C ASP A 114 -11.46 9.55 -13.70
N VAL A 115 -11.32 10.58 -12.83
CA VAL A 115 -12.19 11.77 -12.85
C VAL A 115 -12.03 12.58 -14.15
N LEU A 116 -10.80 12.75 -14.64
CA LEU A 116 -10.57 13.51 -15.87
C LEU A 116 -11.14 12.79 -17.10
N GLU A 117 -11.03 11.46 -17.16
CA GLU A 117 -11.62 10.64 -18.21
C GLU A 117 -13.15 10.76 -18.19
N GLN A 118 -13.78 10.61 -17.02
CA GLN A 118 -15.23 10.75 -16.90
C GLN A 118 -15.72 12.10 -17.44
N ARG A 119 -15.01 13.19 -17.11
CA ARG A 119 -15.32 14.53 -17.61
C ARG A 119 -15.15 14.66 -19.13
N ASP A 120 -14.15 14.00 -19.69
CA ASP A 120 -13.94 14.02 -21.15
C ASP A 120 -15.04 13.23 -21.87
N VAL A 121 -15.42 12.05 -21.35
CA VAL A 121 -16.55 11.26 -21.86
C VAL A 121 -17.84 12.08 -21.82
N GLU A 122 -18.17 12.72 -20.70
CA GLU A 122 -19.35 13.57 -20.60
C GLU A 122 -19.35 14.73 -21.62
N LYS A 123 -18.18 15.34 -21.85
CA LYS A 123 -18.03 16.41 -22.85
C LYS A 123 -18.25 15.88 -24.26
N GLN A 124 -17.68 14.72 -24.59
CA GLN A 124 -17.85 14.09 -25.90
C GLN A 124 -19.32 13.70 -26.13
N THR A 125 -19.99 13.10 -25.15
CA THR A 125 -21.43 12.78 -25.21
C THR A 125 -22.28 14.03 -25.44
N LYS A 126 -22.01 15.13 -24.73
CA LYS A 126 -22.72 16.41 -24.94
C LYS A 126 -22.54 16.95 -26.36
N VAL A 127 -21.35 16.82 -26.94
CA VAL A 127 -21.08 17.24 -28.32
C VAL A 127 -21.79 16.32 -29.32
N ALA A 128 -21.79 15.01 -29.10
CA ALA A 128 -22.48 14.04 -29.94
C ALA A 128 -24.00 14.28 -29.95
N ASN A 129 -24.63 14.41 -28.78
CA ASN A 129 -26.06 14.66 -28.65
C ASN A 129 -26.48 15.96 -29.36
N LYS A 130 -25.67 17.02 -29.26
CA LYS A 130 -25.93 18.28 -29.99
C LYS A 130 -25.90 18.08 -31.51
N LYS A 131 -24.96 17.29 -32.02
CA LYS A 131 -24.88 16.98 -33.46
C LYS A 131 -26.06 16.15 -33.93
N GLU A 132 -26.43 15.13 -33.17
CA GLU A 132 -27.60 14.28 -33.47
C GLU A 132 -28.89 15.10 -33.47
N GLN A 133 -29.09 15.97 -32.48
CA GLN A 133 -30.26 16.85 -32.42
C GLN A 133 -30.35 17.76 -33.67
N LEU A 134 -29.25 18.39 -34.06
CA LEU A 134 -29.21 19.22 -35.27
C LEU A 134 -29.56 18.44 -36.54
N MET A 135 -29.06 17.20 -36.68
CA MET A 135 -29.38 16.34 -37.82
C MET A 135 -30.87 15.93 -37.84
N MET A 136 -31.45 15.62 -36.69
CA MET A 136 -32.87 15.30 -36.57
C MET A 136 -33.75 16.51 -36.91
N ASP A 137 -33.40 17.70 -36.42
CA ASP A 137 -34.11 18.94 -36.71
C ASP A 137 -34.07 19.27 -38.21
N GLU A 138 -32.91 19.10 -38.86
CA GLU A 138 -32.77 19.29 -40.30
C GLU A 138 -33.62 18.31 -41.11
N PHE A 139 -33.64 17.04 -40.71
CA PHE A 139 -34.49 16.03 -41.34
C PHE A 139 -35.97 16.36 -41.20
N ALA A 140 -36.42 16.76 -40.00
CA ALA A 140 -37.79 17.17 -39.75
C ALA A 140 -38.20 18.41 -40.57
N MET A 141 -37.31 19.41 -40.69
CA MET A 141 -37.55 20.59 -41.54
C MET A 141 -37.66 20.23 -43.03
N ARG A 142 -36.84 19.30 -43.52
CA ARG A 142 -36.94 18.82 -44.92
C ARG A 142 -38.23 18.05 -45.15
N ALA A 143 -38.60 17.13 -44.25
CA ALA A 143 -39.83 16.35 -44.35
C ALA A 143 -41.09 17.23 -44.34
N THR A 144 -41.15 18.24 -43.47
CA THR A 144 -42.28 19.19 -43.42
C THR A 144 -42.36 20.08 -44.66
N ARG A 145 -41.23 20.43 -45.29
CA ARG A 145 -41.20 21.17 -46.56
C ARG A 145 -41.72 20.33 -47.73
N HIS A 146 -41.41 19.04 -47.78
CA HIS A 146 -41.93 18.13 -48.81
C HIS A 146 -43.42 17.82 -48.64
N ALA A 147 -43.94 17.79 -47.41
CA ALA A 147 -45.35 17.55 -47.15
C ALA A 147 -46.28 18.75 -47.44
N LYS A 148 -45.72 19.94 -47.72
CA LYS A 148 -46.47 21.17 -48.07
C LYS A 148 -46.48 21.48 -49.57
N GLN A 149 -45.85 20.66 -50.40
CA GLN A 149 -45.95 20.69 -51.86
C GLN A 149 -47.04 19.73 -52.32
#